data_AF-A0A945AJG4-F1
#
_entry.id   AF-A0A945AJG4-F1
#
_cell.length_a   1.000
_cell.length_b   1.000
_cell.length_c   1.000
_cell.angle_alpha   90.00
_cell.angle_beta   90.00
_cell.angle_gamma   90.00
#
_symmetry.space_group_name_H-M   'P 1'
#
loop_
_entity.id
_entity.type
_entity.pdbx_description
1 polymer ?
#
loop_
_entity_poly.entity_id
_entity_poly.type
_entity_poly.pdbx_seq_one_letter_code
_entity_poly.pdbx_strand_id
1 'polypeptide(L)'
;MHKYRSLFLELFLFASLLMASQTLYARDVSLENNPILLTQAHGGDGSAWGQSDCAACHVRRNIHRTAPKIRDIVLQTGYASCTGCHGQNGTSAARECAICHNSELLPKNPIMNEIKNHNFNVDKDSALADSECIACHDRSDMDGKFEASVDLTHYVNQQGLDLPYSNQTEFCLRCHNQDKQQPGYEMAPRFLRDPLVMMEKNYRYIDKHGYPKGSGERTYAGLRDSGYQYGTLVECTDCHAMHGSHNEKLIIDRSDTGAFLLNPQVRKQPVFIDVEKGNYAQHCVVCHESEFQVEETDEDTGNGLSGVHQVGGSCLDCHVHGMAVQTGL
;
A
#
# COMPACT_ATOMS: atom_id res chain seq x y z
N MET A 1 -12.02 39.39 59.44
CA MET A 1 -11.07 38.82 58.44
C MET A 1 -11.47 37.44 57.89
N HIS A 2 -12.49 36.76 58.40
CA HIS A 2 -12.90 35.43 57.89
C HIS A 2 -13.71 35.42 56.57
N LYS A 3 -14.47 36.49 56.26
CA LYS A 3 -15.31 36.55 55.05
C LYS A 3 -14.52 36.62 53.73
N TYR A 4 -13.30 37.15 53.74
CA TYR A 4 -12.48 37.28 52.54
C TYR A 4 -11.64 36.04 52.23
N ARG A 5 -11.51 35.09 53.17
CA ARG A 5 -10.80 33.82 52.94
C ARG A 5 -11.60 32.83 52.10
N SER A 6 -12.94 32.79 52.24
CA SER A 6 -13.80 31.90 51.45
C SER A 6 -13.84 32.31 49.97
N LEU A 7 -14.00 33.62 49.72
CA LEU A 7 -14.07 34.15 48.36
C LEU A 7 -12.77 33.93 47.57
N PHE A 8 -11.62 34.03 48.25
CA PHE A 8 -10.31 33.79 47.63
C PHE A 8 -10.10 32.31 47.31
N LEU A 9 -10.57 31.41 48.18
CA LEU A 9 -10.46 29.96 47.94
C LEU A 9 -11.37 29.52 46.79
N GLU A 10 -12.59 30.07 46.71
CA GLU A 10 -13.56 29.80 45.64
C GLU A 10 -13.07 30.33 44.29
N LEU A 11 -12.51 31.55 44.24
CA LEU A 11 -11.88 32.09 43.03
C LEU A 11 -10.67 31.28 42.58
N PHE A 12 -9.85 30.79 43.52
CA PHE A 12 -8.69 29.98 43.20
C PHE A 12 -9.09 28.59 42.69
N LEU A 13 -10.13 27.97 43.26
CA LEU A 13 -10.72 26.71 42.78
C LEU A 13 -11.37 26.88 41.40
N PHE A 14 -12.09 27.98 41.16
CA PHE A 14 -12.69 28.25 39.85
C PHE A 14 -11.62 28.50 38.78
N ALA A 15 -10.56 29.25 39.12
CA ALA A 15 -9.43 29.49 38.22
C ALA A 15 -8.62 28.21 37.94
N SER A 16 -8.45 27.34 38.93
CA SER A 16 -7.77 26.05 38.74
C SER A 16 -8.62 25.02 37.99
N LEU A 17 -9.95 25.04 38.13
CA LEU A 17 -10.85 24.27 37.26
C LEU A 17 -10.87 24.79 35.81
N LEU A 18 -10.79 26.10 35.61
CA LEU A 18 -10.65 26.73 34.28
C LEU A 18 -9.28 26.44 33.63
N MET A 19 -8.22 26.31 34.43
CA MET A 19 -6.89 25.95 33.95
C MET A 19 -6.74 24.43 33.72
N ALA A 20 -7.48 23.61 34.47
CA ALA A 20 -7.56 22.16 34.26
C ALA A 20 -8.44 21.76 33.06
N SER A 21 -9.37 22.63 32.64
CA SER A 21 -10.16 22.43 31.41
C SER A 21 -9.49 22.94 30.14
N GLN A 22 -8.33 23.61 30.25
CA GLN A 22 -7.51 24.02 29.11
C GLN A 22 -6.30 23.09 28.91
N THR A 23 -6.55 21.78 28.86
CA THR A 23 -5.85 21.00 27.84
C THR A 23 -6.39 21.44 26.49
N LEU A 24 -5.86 22.55 25.98
CA LEU A 24 -5.90 22.92 24.57
C LEU A 24 -5.14 21.81 23.80
N TYR A 25 -5.75 20.65 23.69
CA TYR A 25 -5.52 19.80 22.54
C TYR A 25 -5.83 20.68 21.34
N ALA A 26 -4.93 20.74 20.37
CA ALA A 26 -5.28 21.12 19.01
C ALA A 26 -6.34 20.11 18.54
N ARG A 27 -7.60 20.35 18.91
CA ARG A 27 -8.77 19.55 18.53
C ARG A 27 -9.18 20.03 17.15
N ASP A 28 -8.50 19.60 16.10
CA ASP A 28 -8.88 19.97 14.73
C ASP A 28 -8.45 18.92 13.68
N VAL A 29 -8.49 17.63 14.06
CA VAL A 29 -8.50 16.52 13.10
C VAL A 29 -9.76 15.70 13.36
N SER A 30 -10.39 15.16 12.31
CA SER A 30 -11.60 14.35 12.47
C SER A 30 -11.30 13.12 13.33
N LEU A 31 -12.03 12.94 14.43
CA LEU A 31 -11.96 11.73 15.26
C LEU A 31 -12.93 10.64 14.78
N GLU A 32 -13.80 10.96 13.83
CA GLU A 32 -14.69 9.99 13.21
C GLU A 32 -13.92 9.31 12.06
N ASN A 33 -13.63 8.01 12.24
CA ASN A 33 -12.87 7.14 11.32
C ASN A 33 -11.39 7.48 11.11
N ASN A 34 -10.78 8.27 12.02
CA ASN A 34 -9.34 8.46 12.17
C ASN A 34 -8.53 9.22 11.07
N PRO A 35 -9.09 9.94 10.07
CA PRO A 35 -8.22 10.62 9.11
C PRO A 35 -7.62 11.88 9.75
N ILE A 36 -6.29 12.01 9.65
CA ILE A 36 -5.53 13.22 10.01
C ILE A 36 -5.82 14.41 9.06
N LEU A 37 -6.77 14.25 8.14
CA LEU A 37 -7.22 15.29 7.23
C LEU A 37 -7.98 16.39 7.99
N LEU A 38 -7.72 17.64 7.60
CA LEU A 38 -8.40 18.81 8.12
C LEU A 38 -9.83 18.86 7.60
N THR A 39 -10.72 19.40 8.43
CA THR A 39 -12.13 19.62 8.10
C THR A 39 -12.46 21.10 8.20
N GLN A 40 -13.69 21.48 7.81
CA GLN A 40 -14.19 22.85 7.94
C GLN A 40 -14.16 23.40 9.37
N ALA A 41 -13.99 22.54 10.38
CA ALA A 41 -13.83 22.97 11.77
C ALA A 41 -12.43 23.52 12.09
N HIS A 42 -11.43 23.33 11.22
CA HIS A 42 -10.04 23.66 11.52
C HIS A 42 -9.84 25.12 12.00
N GLY A 43 -9.18 25.28 13.15
CA GLY A 43 -9.11 26.54 13.88
C GLY A 43 -10.15 26.65 14.99
N GLY A 44 -10.83 25.55 15.34
CA GLY A 44 -11.92 25.47 16.31
C GLY A 44 -13.26 25.99 15.81
N ASP A 45 -13.28 27.18 15.20
CA ASP A 45 -14.46 27.82 14.59
C ASP A 45 -14.42 27.85 13.06
N GLY A 46 -13.48 27.10 12.46
CA GLY A 46 -13.21 27.14 11.02
C GLY A 46 -12.36 28.33 10.57
N SER A 47 -11.82 29.15 11.49
CA SER A 47 -10.99 30.31 11.15
C SER A 47 -9.73 29.97 10.35
N ALA A 48 -9.22 28.74 10.45
CA ALA A 48 -8.07 28.29 9.66
C ALA A 48 -8.48 27.60 8.35
N TRP A 49 -9.75 27.25 8.17
CA TRP A 49 -10.23 26.63 6.92
C TRP A 49 -10.12 27.59 5.74
N GLY A 50 -9.64 27.11 4.59
CA GLY A 50 -9.41 27.91 3.40
C GLY A 50 -8.15 28.78 3.45
N GLN A 51 -7.34 28.68 4.51
CA GLN A 51 -6.06 29.37 4.60
C GLN A 51 -4.93 28.49 4.04
N SER A 52 -4.15 29.03 3.10
CA SER A 52 -2.99 28.34 2.52
C SER A 52 -1.68 28.63 3.25
N ASP A 53 -1.59 29.74 3.98
CA ASP A 53 -0.39 30.08 4.75
C ASP A 53 -0.44 29.46 6.16
N CYS A 54 0.03 28.22 6.25
CA CYS A 54 0.11 27.51 7.52
C CYS A 54 0.98 28.24 8.57
N ALA A 55 1.96 29.05 8.14
CA ALA A 55 2.87 29.74 9.03
C ALA A 55 2.21 30.87 9.82
N ALA A 56 1.10 31.42 9.31
CA ALA A 56 0.33 32.45 9.99
C ALA A 56 -0.27 31.97 11.31
N CYS A 57 -0.60 30.67 11.40
CA CYS A 57 -1.24 30.07 12.58
C CYS A 57 -0.33 29.10 13.33
N HIS A 58 0.58 28.40 12.63
CA HIS A 58 1.44 27.37 13.22
C HIS A 58 2.91 27.78 13.23
N VAL A 59 3.53 27.73 14.41
CA VAL A 59 4.98 27.91 14.55
C VAL A 59 5.68 26.57 14.34
N ARG A 60 6.43 26.41 13.23
CA ARG A 60 7.05 25.14 12.80
C ARG A 60 7.89 24.43 13.88
N ARG A 61 8.61 25.16 14.74
CA ARG A 61 9.39 24.55 15.84
C ARG A 61 8.54 23.90 16.94
N ASN A 62 7.24 24.24 17.01
CA ASN A 62 6.32 23.86 18.08
C ASN A 62 5.32 22.77 17.67
N ILE A 63 5.16 22.48 16.38
CA ILE A 63 4.27 21.42 15.90
C ILE A 63 4.86 20.03 16.17
N HIS A 64 3.99 19.03 16.29
CA HIS A 64 4.33 17.60 16.45
C HIS A 64 5.29 17.26 17.61
N ARG A 65 5.27 18.03 18.72
CA ARG A 65 6.13 17.75 19.90
C ARG A 65 5.95 16.33 20.46
N THR A 66 4.75 15.76 20.32
CA THR A 66 4.42 14.40 20.77
C THR A 66 4.64 13.32 19.69
N ALA A 67 4.99 13.71 18.46
CA ALA A 67 5.23 12.83 17.32
C ALA A 67 6.60 13.13 16.69
N PRO A 68 7.72 12.84 17.39
CA PRO A 68 9.05 13.29 16.99
C PRO A 68 9.49 12.79 15.61
N LYS A 69 9.10 11.57 15.20
CA LYS A 69 9.43 11.03 13.86
C LYS A 69 8.84 11.89 12.72
N ILE A 70 7.60 12.34 12.86
CA ILE A 70 6.95 13.22 11.89
C ILE A 70 7.45 14.66 12.04
N ARG A 71 7.73 15.09 13.28
CA ARG A 71 8.26 16.42 13.55
C ARG A 71 9.55 16.69 12.78
N ASP A 72 10.50 15.77 12.83
CA ASP A 72 11.80 15.97 12.19
C ASP A 72 11.67 16.08 10.67
N ILE A 73 10.79 15.27 10.07
CA ILE A 73 10.42 15.36 8.65
C ILE A 73 9.86 16.75 8.35
N VAL A 74 8.84 17.22 9.08
CA VAL A 74 8.21 18.52 8.84
C VAL A 74 9.16 19.70 9.12
N LEU A 75 10.10 19.56 10.06
CA LEU A 75 11.15 20.57 10.29
C LEU A 75 12.08 20.69 9.08
N GLN A 76 12.36 19.57 8.41
CA GLN A 76 13.21 19.50 7.21
C GLN A 76 12.47 19.96 5.95
N THR A 77 11.28 19.44 5.69
CA THR A 77 10.49 19.70 4.46
C THR A 77 9.71 21.01 4.50
N GLY A 78 9.39 21.52 5.69
CA GLY A 78 8.66 22.77 5.87
C GLY A 78 7.15 22.65 5.70
N TYR A 79 6.47 23.79 5.52
CA TYR A 79 5.00 23.82 5.47
C TYR A 79 4.40 23.16 4.23
N ALA A 80 5.19 22.94 3.18
CA ALA A 80 4.75 22.24 1.97
C ALA A 80 4.31 20.80 2.28
N SER A 81 4.91 20.13 3.27
CA SER A 81 4.50 18.78 3.65
C SER A 81 3.18 18.72 4.41
N CYS A 82 2.64 19.87 4.87
CA CYS A 82 1.39 19.88 5.62
C CYS A 82 0.25 19.33 4.78
N THR A 83 0.15 19.72 3.50
CA THR A 83 -0.95 19.30 2.64
C THR A 83 -0.88 17.84 2.22
N GLY A 84 0.31 17.23 2.23
CA GLY A 84 0.47 15.79 2.01
C GLY A 84 -0.31 14.97 3.04
N CYS A 85 -0.14 15.29 4.32
CA CYS A 85 -0.77 14.58 5.44
C CYS A 85 -2.16 15.10 5.81
N HIS A 86 -2.32 16.42 5.88
CA HIS A 86 -3.53 17.07 6.42
C HIS A 86 -4.54 17.45 5.34
N GLY A 87 -4.24 17.16 4.07
CA GLY A 87 -5.07 17.53 2.94
C GLY A 87 -4.99 19.02 2.61
N GLN A 88 -5.88 19.48 1.72
CA GLN A 88 -5.76 20.79 1.09
C GLN A 88 -6.28 21.94 1.97
N ASN A 89 -6.76 21.66 3.19
CA ASN A 89 -7.35 22.65 4.11
C ASN A 89 -8.43 23.54 3.46
N GLY A 90 -9.28 22.98 2.60
CA GLY A 90 -10.31 23.75 1.89
C GLY A 90 -9.80 24.71 0.82
N THR A 91 -8.51 24.63 0.48
CA THR A 91 -7.88 25.40 -0.60
C THR A 91 -7.69 24.55 -1.84
N SER A 92 -7.09 25.14 -2.88
CA SER A 92 -6.62 24.43 -4.07
C SER A 92 -5.15 23.99 -3.98
N ALA A 93 -4.53 24.03 -2.80
CA ALA A 93 -3.14 23.62 -2.63
C ALA A 93 -2.95 22.14 -3.01
N ALA A 94 -1.85 21.81 -3.69
CA ALA A 94 -1.53 20.43 -4.03
C ALA A 94 -1.23 19.63 -2.75
N ARG A 95 -1.59 18.34 -2.74
CA ARG A 95 -1.18 17.41 -1.69
C ARG A 95 0.21 16.86 -2.05
N GLU A 96 1.26 17.40 -1.44
CA GLU A 96 2.63 17.00 -1.76
C GLU A 96 3.04 15.75 -0.96
N CYS A 97 2.79 14.55 -1.51
CA CYS A 97 3.13 13.27 -0.88
C CYS A 97 4.62 12.94 -1.05
N ALA A 98 5.15 13.14 -2.26
CA ALA A 98 6.51 12.78 -2.65
C ALA A 98 7.59 13.61 -1.93
N ILE A 99 7.25 14.80 -1.40
CA ILE A 99 8.18 15.60 -0.58
C ILE A 99 8.63 14.84 0.68
N CYS A 100 7.79 13.92 1.19
CA CYS A 100 8.09 13.08 2.35
C CYS A 100 8.35 11.63 1.97
N HIS A 101 7.60 11.08 1.01
CA HIS A 101 7.75 9.69 0.57
C HIS A 101 8.84 9.59 -0.50
N ASN A 102 10.10 9.60 -0.07
CA ASN A 102 11.27 9.47 -0.93
C ASN A 102 12.39 8.69 -0.24
N SER A 103 13.48 8.46 -0.99
CA SER A 103 14.66 7.72 -0.55
C SER A 103 15.53 8.40 0.51
N GLU A 104 15.20 9.61 0.94
CA GLU A 104 15.94 10.32 1.99
C GLU A 104 15.19 10.31 3.32
N LEU A 105 13.86 10.40 3.29
CA LEU A 105 13.04 10.65 4.48
C LEU A 105 12.28 9.42 4.97
N LEU A 106 11.64 8.66 4.07
CA LEU A 106 10.80 7.51 4.42
C LEU A 106 11.09 6.20 3.66
N PRO A 107 12.34 5.83 3.28
CA PRO A 107 12.57 4.56 2.61
C PRO A 107 12.76 3.41 3.60
N LYS A 108 11.69 2.69 3.92
CA LYS A 108 11.81 1.34 4.51
C LYS A 108 10.91 0.30 3.86
N ASN A 109 10.44 0.60 2.65
CA ASN A 109 9.34 -0.04 1.93
C ASN A 109 8.01 0.71 2.10
N PRO A 110 7.18 0.78 1.05
CA PRO A 110 7.52 0.37 -0.31
C PRO A 110 8.49 1.36 -0.98
N ILE A 111 9.36 0.82 -1.82
CA ILE A 111 10.31 1.61 -2.60
C ILE A 111 9.55 2.22 -3.79
N MET A 112 9.62 3.54 -3.97
CA MET A 112 8.85 4.27 -5.01
C MET A 112 9.74 4.86 -6.11
N ASN A 113 11.03 4.52 -6.17
CA ASN A 113 11.98 5.13 -7.10
C ASN A 113 12.03 4.44 -8.48
N GLU A 114 11.34 3.31 -8.65
CA GLU A 114 11.35 2.57 -9.90
C GLU A 114 10.49 3.28 -10.97
N ILE A 115 11.01 3.29 -12.20
CA ILE A 115 10.39 4.01 -13.33
C ILE A 115 9.12 3.32 -13.84
N LYS A 116 9.03 1.99 -13.68
CA LYS A 116 7.79 1.25 -13.92
C LYS A 116 7.02 1.23 -12.60
N ASN A 117 5.81 1.77 -12.62
CA ASN A 117 4.98 1.94 -11.44
C ASN A 117 3.50 1.89 -11.79
N HIS A 118 2.66 1.85 -10.76
CA HIS A 118 1.21 1.93 -10.90
C HIS A 118 0.77 3.37 -11.22
N ASN A 119 1.05 3.82 -12.44
CA ASN A 119 0.50 5.05 -12.99
C ASN A 119 -0.66 4.75 -13.96
N PHE A 120 -1.42 5.78 -14.32
CA PHE A 120 -2.56 5.67 -15.25
C PHE A 120 -2.19 5.91 -16.72
N ASN A 121 -0.89 5.95 -17.05
CA ASN A 121 -0.38 6.15 -18.40
C ASN A 121 0.33 4.89 -18.92
N VAL A 122 -0.41 4.06 -19.66
CA VAL A 122 0.07 2.78 -20.18
C VAL A 122 1.18 2.88 -21.24
N ASP A 123 1.41 4.07 -21.79
CA ASP A 123 2.38 4.28 -22.88
C ASP A 123 3.76 4.74 -22.36
N LYS A 124 3.89 5.03 -21.07
CA LYS A 124 5.11 5.64 -20.53
C LYS A 124 5.41 5.22 -19.09
N ASP A 125 6.63 4.72 -18.91
CA ASP A 125 7.27 4.63 -17.60
C ASP A 125 7.63 6.03 -17.09
N SER A 126 7.20 6.34 -15.87
CA SER A 126 7.47 7.61 -15.20
C SER A 126 7.26 7.46 -13.71
N ALA A 127 8.12 8.02 -12.86
CA ALA A 127 7.91 8.04 -11.41
C ALA A 127 6.48 8.52 -11.04
N LEU A 128 5.93 7.96 -9.96
CA LEU A 128 4.62 8.36 -9.44
C LEU A 128 4.65 9.84 -9.04
N ALA A 129 3.67 10.61 -9.53
CA ALA A 129 3.41 11.93 -9.02
C ALA A 129 2.32 11.86 -7.92
N ASP A 130 2.15 12.98 -7.21
CA ASP A 130 1.23 13.04 -6.09
C ASP A 130 -0.22 12.72 -6.46
N SER A 131 -0.63 13.05 -7.69
CA SER A 131 -1.95 12.74 -8.24
C SER A 131 -2.24 11.23 -8.27
N GLU A 132 -1.24 10.43 -8.61
CA GLU A 132 -1.34 8.98 -8.64
C GLU A 132 -1.36 8.41 -7.22
N CYS A 133 -0.58 9.00 -6.30
CA CYS A 133 -0.61 8.61 -4.89
C CYS A 133 -1.99 8.83 -4.27
N ILE A 134 -2.62 9.98 -4.50
CA ILE A 134 -3.94 10.30 -3.94
C ILE A 134 -5.08 9.52 -4.60
N ALA A 135 -4.86 8.90 -5.76
CA ALA A 135 -5.81 7.95 -6.34
C ALA A 135 -5.93 6.69 -5.47
N CYS A 136 -4.84 6.28 -4.83
CA CYS A 136 -4.82 5.09 -3.98
C CYS A 136 -4.92 5.43 -2.49
N HIS A 137 -4.48 6.62 -2.06
CA HIS A 137 -4.32 6.98 -0.65
C HIS A 137 -5.02 8.30 -0.29
N ASP A 138 -6.22 8.52 -0.81
CA ASP A 138 -6.97 9.77 -0.58
C ASP A 138 -7.18 10.09 0.93
N ARG A 139 -7.34 9.08 1.79
CA ARG A 139 -7.74 9.24 3.20
C ARG A 139 -6.99 8.40 4.22
N SER A 140 -5.77 7.95 3.91
CA SER A 140 -4.93 7.22 4.89
C SER A 140 -4.77 7.99 6.20
N ASP A 141 -4.86 7.29 7.33
CA ASP A 141 -4.68 7.87 8.66
C ASP A 141 -3.19 8.07 9.01
N MET A 142 -2.30 7.46 8.21
CA MET A 142 -0.84 7.57 8.27
C MET A 142 -0.25 7.25 9.66
N ASP A 143 -0.86 6.31 10.39
CA ASP A 143 -0.43 5.96 11.75
C ASP A 143 0.82 5.04 11.79
N GLY A 144 1.25 4.57 10.61
CA GLY A 144 2.39 3.68 10.40
C GLY A 144 2.04 2.19 10.41
N LYS A 145 0.76 1.82 10.49
CA LYS A 145 0.23 0.48 10.26
C LYS A 145 -0.62 0.54 9.00
N PHE A 146 -0.35 -0.39 8.08
CA PHE A 146 -1.15 -0.46 6.87
C PHE A 146 -2.38 -1.34 7.07
N GLU A 147 -3.55 -0.76 6.90
CA GLU A 147 -4.86 -1.40 6.93
C GLU A 147 -5.59 -1.05 5.64
N ALA A 148 -5.77 -2.02 4.74
CA ALA A 148 -6.31 -1.77 3.40
C ALA A 148 -7.66 -1.02 3.39
N SER A 149 -8.54 -1.26 4.38
CA SER A 149 -9.83 -0.58 4.50
C SER A 149 -9.76 0.87 5.01
N VAL A 150 -8.59 1.30 5.51
CA VAL A 150 -8.34 2.63 6.08
C VAL A 150 -7.39 3.42 5.19
N ASP A 151 -6.29 2.80 4.77
CA ASP A 151 -5.21 3.46 4.05
C ASP A 151 -5.41 3.53 2.55
N LEU A 152 -6.22 2.63 1.98
CA LEU A 152 -6.57 2.70 0.57
C LEU A 152 -7.87 3.47 0.38
N THR A 153 -7.93 4.23 -0.71
CA THR A 153 -9.12 4.92 -1.15
C THR A 153 -10.27 3.94 -1.27
N HIS A 154 -11.41 4.30 -0.69
CA HIS A 154 -12.59 3.47 -0.67
C HIS A 154 -13.38 3.63 -1.98
N TYR A 155 -13.29 2.63 -2.85
CA TYR A 155 -14.05 2.56 -4.10
C TYR A 155 -15.34 1.79 -3.91
N VAL A 156 -16.41 2.02 -4.66
CA VAL A 156 -17.59 1.15 -4.53
C VAL A 156 -17.31 -0.22 -5.14
N ASN A 157 -17.89 -1.27 -4.56
CA ASN A 157 -17.74 -2.61 -5.11
C ASN A 157 -18.49 -2.76 -6.45
N GLN A 158 -18.38 -3.93 -7.07
CA GLN A 158 -19.00 -4.20 -8.37
C GLN A 158 -20.53 -4.12 -8.37
N GLN A 159 -21.19 -4.21 -7.21
CA GLN A 159 -22.63 -4.06 -7.08
C GLN A 159 -23.03 -2.60 -6.82
N GLY A 160 -22.07 -1.67 -6.79
CA GLY A 160 -22.28 -0.28 -6.42
C GLY A 160 -22.50 -0.09 -4.91
N LEU A 161 -22.09 -1.07 -4.10
CA LEU A 161 -22.21 -1.00 -2.65
C LEU A 161 -20.91 -0.47 -2.03
N ASP A 162 -21.09 0.38 -1.02
CA ASP A 162 -20.02 0.94 -0.20
C ASP A 162 -19.71 -0.03 0.94
N LEU A 163 -18.76 -0.94 0.70
CA LEU A 163 -18.38 -2.01 1.62
C LEU A 163 -16.86 -2.08 1.75
N PRO A 164 -16.32 -2.36 2.96
CA PRO A 164 -14.88 -2.49 3.18
C PRO A 164 -14.28 -3.60 2.32
N TYR A 165 -13.00 -3.43 1.97
CA TYR A 165 -12.22 -4.47 1.31
C TYR A 165 -12.12 -5.69 2.22
N SER A 166 -12.47 -6.85 1.67
CA SER A 166 -12.25 -8.14 2.34
C SER A 166 -10.78 -8.57 2.29
N ASN A 167 -10.04 -8.13 1.28
CA ASN A 167 -8.63 -8.43 1.03
C ASN A 167 -8.03 -7.41 0.03
N GLN A 168 -6.71 -7.43 -0.18
CA GLN A 168 -6.05 -6.46 -1.08
C GLN A 168 -6.45 -6.68 -2.54
N THR A 169 -6.68 -7.93 -2.96
CA THR A 169 -7.12 -8.25 -4.32
C THR A 169 -8.44 -7.55 -4.66
N GLU A 170 -9.36 -7.43 -3.72
CA GLU A 170 -10.63 -6.74 -3.95
C GLU A 170 -10.42 -5.28 -4.37
N PHE A 171 -9.46 -4.57 -3.76
CA PHE A 171 -9.08 -3.22 -4.18
C PHE A 171 -8.61 -3.21 -5.64
N CYS A 172 -7.67 -4.09 -6.00
CA CYS A 172 -7.16 -4.20 -7.37
C CYS A 172 -8.31 -4.45 -8.38
N LEU A 173 -9.25 -5.33 -8.04
CA LEU A 173 -10.38 -5.69 -8.89
C LEU A 173 -11.46 -4.61 -8.99
N ARG A 174 -11.47 -3.58 -8.11
CA ARG A 174 -12.33 -2.41 -8.28
C ARG A 174 -11.82 -1.50 -9.42
N CYS A 175 -10.52 -1.50 -9.70
CA CYS A 175 -9.91 -0.73 -10.80
C CYS A 175 -9.70 -1.57 -12.06
N HIS A 176 -9.16 -2.78 -11.95
CA HIS A 176 -8.85 -3.67 -13.07
C HIS A 176 -10.06 -4.53 -13.50
N ASN A 177 -11.18 -3.84 -13.76
CA ASN A 177 -12.43 -4.44 -14.21
C ASN A 177 -13.07 -3.64 -15.35
N GLN A 178 -12.92 -4.15 -16.57
CA GLN A 178 -13.37 -3.53 -17.81
C GLN A 178 -14.84 -3.14 -17.76
N ASP A 179 -15.69 -3.95 -17.14
CA ASP A 179 -17.14 -3.77 -17.16
C ASP A 179 -17.61 -2.77 -16.08
N LYS A 180 -16.75 -2.43 -15.09
CA LYS A 180 -17.10 -1.64 -13.89
C LYS A 180 -15.90 -0.86 -13.34
N GLN A 181 -15.24 -0.09 -14.19
CA GLN A 181 -14.12 0.77 -13.78
C GLN A 181 -14.60 1.93 -12.90
N GLN A 182 -13.71 2.44 -12.05
CA GLN A 182 -14.03 3.55 -11.16
C GLN A 182 -14.10 4.87 -11.95
N PRO A 183 -15.13 5.71 -11.70
CA PRO A 183 -15.24 7.01 -12.36
C PRO A 183 -14.00 7.89 -12.13
N GLY A 184 -13.44 8.44 -13.20
CA GLY A 184 -12.23 9.28 -13.15
C GLY A 184 -10.91 8.50 -13.19
N TYR A 185 -10.95 7.17 -13.16
CA TYR A 185 -9.79 6.28 -13.21
C TYR A 185 -9.94 5.22 -14.31
N GLU A 186 -10.71 5.51 -15.35
CA GLU A 186 -10.96 4.59 -16.45
C GLU A 186 -9.69 4.39 -17.30
N MET A 187 -9.32 3.13 -17.47
CA MET A 187 -8.24 2.64 -18.31
C MET A 187 -8.79 2.12 -19.64
N ALA A 188 -8.15 2.54 -20.74
CA ALA A 188 -8.44 2.00 -22.06
C ALA A 188 -7.69 0.68 -22.29
N PRO A 189 -8.35 -0.37 -22.82
CA PRO A 189 -7.64 -1.57 -23.24
C PRO A 189 -6.72 -1.27 -24.43
N ARG A 190 -5.50 -1.81 -24.41
CA ARG A 190 -4.56 -1.71 -25.54
C ARG A 190 -4.97 -2.59 -26.72
N PHE A 191 -5.66 -3.70 -26.43
CA PHE A 191 -6.16 -4.65 -27.41
C PHE A 191 -7.38 -5.40 -26.88
N LEU A 192 -8.07 -6.14 -27.76
CA LEU A 192 -9.21 -6.97 -27.38
C LEU A 192 -8.77 -7.99 -26.33
N ARG A 193 -9.43 -8.00 -25.17
CA ARG A 193 -9.11 -8.85 -24.03
C ARG A 193 -7.77 -8.52 -23.34
N ASP A 194 -7.38 -7.25 -23.32
CA ASP A 194 -6.22 -6.79 -22.55
C ASP A 194 -6.33 -7.24 -21.07
N PRO A 195 -5.39 -8.04 -20.56
CA PRO A 195 -5.39 -8.50 -19.17
C PRO A 195 -5.43 -7.37 -18.15
N LEU A 196 -4.89 -6.19 -18.49
CA LEU A 196 -4.86 -5.03 -17.60
C LEU A 196 -6.28 -4.61 -17.17
N VAL A 197 -7.24 -4.58 -18.10
CA VAL A 197 -8.61 -4.19 -17.77
C VAL A 197 -9.50 -5.39 -17.50
N MET A 198 -9.15 -6.59 -17.95
CA MET A 198 -9.97 -7.79 -17.71
C MET A 198 -9.50 -8.64 -16.51
N MET A 199 -8.73 -8.07 -15.58
CA MET A 199 -8.10 -8.85 -14.53
C MET A 199 -9.11 -9.58 -13.66
N GLU A 200 -10.29 -9.02 -13.41
CA GLU A 200 -11.36 -9.74 -12.70
C GLU A 200 -11.74 -11.07 -13.37
N LYS A 201 -11.88 -11.08 -14.69
CA LYS A 201 -12.19 -12.31 -15.44
C LYS A 201 -11.01 -13.27 -15.33
N ASN A 202 -9.78 -12.79 -15.54
CA ASN A 202 -8.58 -13.63 -15.43
C ASN A 202 -8.43 -14.22 -14.02
N TYR A 203 -8.59 -13.40 -12.98
CA TYR A 203 -8.52 -13.80 -11.58
C TYR A 203 -9.57 -14.84 -11.20
N ARG A 204 -10.77 -14.81 -11.81
CA ARG A 204 -11.82 -15.81 -11.56
C ARG A 204 -11.69 -17.10 -12.38
N TYR A 205 -11.12 -17.01 -13.59
CA TYR A 205 -11.12 -18.12 -14.56
C TYR A 205 -9.77 -18.79 -14.76
N ILE A 206 -8.70 -17.99 -14.82
CA ILE A 206 -7.34 -18.45 -15.05
C ILE A 206 -6.69 -18.77 -13.71
N ASP A 207 -6.94 -17.94 -12.70
CA ASP A 207 -6.35 -18.08 -11.39
C ASP A 207 -7.24 -18.90 -10.42
N LYS A 208 -6.67 -19.92 -9.76
CA LYS A 208 -7.30 -20.68 -8.67
C LYS A 208 -6.64 -20.41 -7.33
N HIS A 209 -6.08 -19.23 -7.16
CA HIS A 209 -5.88 -18.69 -5.84
C HIS A 209 -7.22 -18.34 -5.17
N GLY A 210 -8.29 -18.05 -5.92
CA GLY A 210 -9.62 -17.76 -5.35
C GLY A 210 -10.43 -18.98 -4.87
N TYR A 211 -10.34 -20.13 -5.56
CA TYR A 211 -11.06 -21.36 -5.21
C TYR A 211 -10.30 -22.62 -5.69
N PRO A 212 -9.82 -23.49 -4.79
CA PRO A 212 -8.83 -24.52 -5.10
C PRO A 212 -9.34 -25.65 -6.00
N LYS A 213 -8.49 -26.11 -6.95
CA LYS A 213 -8.57 -27.45 -7.57
C LYS A 213 -7.16 -28.00 -7.86
N GLY A 214 -6.57 -28.68 -6.89
CA GLY A 214 -5.31 -29.43 -7.00
C GLY A 214 -4.93 -30.02 -5.64
N SER A 215 -4.32 -31.22 -5.60
CA SER A 215 -3.95 -31.89 -4.33
C SER A 215 -2.57 -31.51 -3.80
N GLY A 216 -1.70 -30.94 -4.65
CA GLY A 216 -0.32 -30.63 -4.27
C GLY A 216 0.60 -31.85 -4.18
N GLU A 217 0.15 -33.05 -4.54
CA GLU A 217 0.87 -34.31 -4.33
C GLU A 217 1.79 -34.71 -5.50
N ARG A 218 2.26 -33.75 -6.30
CA ARG A 218 3.06 -34.05 -7.52
C ARG A 218 4.53 -33.72 -7.33
N THR A 219 5.38 -34.32 -8.16
CA THR A 219 6.84 -34.18 -8.09
C THR A 219 7.31 -32.72 -8.08
N TYR A 220 6.68 -31.84 -8.86
CA TYR A 220 7.03 -30.42 -8.96
C TYR A 220 6.17 -29.50 -8.09
N ALA A 221 5.39 -30.08 -7.17
CA ALA A 221 4.41 -29.33 -6.39
C ALA A 221 5.02 -28.68 -5.14
N GLY A 222 6.30 -28.84 -4.85
CA GLY A 222 6.82 -28.34 -3.59
C GLY A 222 6.69 -26.83 -3.40
N LEU A 223 6.29 -26.43 -2.20
CA LEU A 223 6.24 -25.04 -1.72
C LEU A 223 7.31 -24.89 -0.64
N ARG A 224 8.06 -23.80 -0.70
CA ARG A 224 9.04 -23.45 0.32
C ARG A 224 8.34 -23.36 1.67
N ASP A 225 8.94 -23.94 2.72
CA ASP A 225 8.37 -23.97 4.08
C ASP A 225 8.04 -22.55 4.58
N SER A 226 6.80 -22.18 4.36
CA SER A 226 6.25 -20.84 4.48
C SER A 226 4.74 -20.95 4.72
N GLY A 227 4.08 -19.83 4.95
CA GLY A 227 2.62 -19.80 5.06
C GLY A 227 1.89 -20.16 3.76
N TYR A 228 2.60 -20.30 2.64
CA TYR A 228 2.00 -20.78 1.39
C TYR A 228 1.74 -22.29 1.48
N GLN A 229 0.49 -22.66 1.26
CA GLN A 229 0.05 -24.05 1.18
C GLN A 229 -0.81 -24.21 -0.07
N TYR A 230 -0.97 -25.45 -0.52
CA TYR A 230 -1.95 -25.73 -1.58
C TYR A 230 -3.34 -25.30 -1.16
N GLY A 231 -3.94 -24.44 -1.96
CA GLY A 231 -5.25 -23.85 -1.69
C GLY A 231 -5.22 -22.60 -0.82
N THR A 232 -4.04 -22.09 -0.44
CA THR A 232 -3.90 -20.73 0.09
C THR A 232 -4.33 -19.72 -0.98
N LEU A 233 -5.12 -18.74 -0.56
CA LEU A 233 -5.43 -17.57 -1.36
C LEU A 233 -4.16 -16.72 -1.51
N VAL A 234 -3.63 -16.66 -2.72
CA VAL A 234 -2.54 -15.73 -3.10
C VAL A 234 -3.18 -14.44 -3.58
N GLU A 235 -2.78 -13.32 -2.99
CA GLU A 235 -3.27 -12.00 -3.36
C GLU A 235 -2.54 -11.48 -4.61
N CYS A 236 -3.14 -10.51 -5.32
CA CYS A 236 -2.46 -9.86 -6.45
C CYS A 236 -1.09 -9.29 -6.04
N THR A 237 -1.00 -8.78 -4.81
CA THR A 237 0.19 -8.13 -4.25
C THR A 237 1.27 -9.10 -3.80
N ASP A 238 0.98 -10.41 -3.77
CA ASP A 238 2.03 -11.41 -3.56
C ASP A 238 2.96 -11.51 -4.77
N CYS A 239 2.46 -11.20 -5.97
CA CYS A 239 3.23 -11.26 -7.22
C CYS A 239 3.46 -9.89 -7.87
N HIS A 240 2.55 -8.93 -7.67
CA HIS A 240 2.61 -7.61 -8.30
C HIS A 240 2.94 -6.49 -7.30
N ALA A 241 3.92 -5.66 -7.61
CA ALA A 241 4.33 -4.52 -6.80
C ALA A 241 3.32 -3.37 -6.91
N MET A 242 2.75 -2.92 -5.79
CA MET A 242 1.76 -1.83 -5.76
C MET A 242 2.33 -0.45 -6.12
N HIS A 243 3.61 -0.21 -5.85
CA HIS A 243 4.20 1.11 -6.08
C HIS A 243 5.04 1.13 -7.35
N GLY A 244 6.00 0.22 -7.47
CA GLY A 244 6.81 0.08 -8.67
C GLY A 244 7.77 -1.09 -8.55
N SER A 245 8.35 -1.45 -9.69
CA SER A 245 9.32 -2.53 -9.81
C SER A 245 10.15 -2.32 -11.06
N HIS A 246 11.40 -2.77 -11.09
CA HIS A 246 12.15 -2.78 -12.34
C HIS A 246 11.66 -3.86 -13.34
N ASN A 247 10.91 -4.86 -12.86
CA ASN A 247 10.36 -5.93 -13.71
C ASN A 247 9.16 -5.47 -14.52
N GLU A 248 9.00 -6.04 -15.72
CA GLU A 248 7.80 -5.80 -16.54
C GLU A 248 6.53 -6.31 -15.84
N LYS A 249 5.38 -5.74 -16.23
CA LYS A 249 4.06 -6.10 -15.69
C LYS A 249 3.96 -5.90 -14.17
N LEU A 250 4.83 -5.05 -13.62
CA LEU A 250 4.94 -4.75 -12.20
C LEU A 250 5.08 -6.01 -11.35
N ILE A 251 5.78 -7.04 -11.85
CA ILE A 251 6.12 -8.21 -11.01
C ILE A 251 7.04 -7.74 -9.90
N ILE A 252 6.89 -8.24 -8.68
CA ILE A 252 7.75 -7.83 -7.56
C ILE A 252 9.23 -8.07 -7.90
N ASP A 253 10.07 -7.10 -7.56
CA ASP A 253 11.52 -7.20 -7.68
C ASP A 253 12.21 -7.54 -6.36
N ARG A 254 11.45 -7.53 -5.27
CA ARG A 254 11.91 -7.93 -3.95
C ARG A 254 10.83 -8.65 -3.17
N SER A 255 11.20 -9.70 -2.47
CA SER A 255 10.29 -10.51 -1.66
C SER A 255 9.67 -9.79 -0.45
N ASP A 256 10.06 -8.55 -0.13
CA ASP A 256 9.45 -7.72 0.91
C ASP A 256 8.47 -6.68 0.38
N THR A 257 8.35 -6.57 -0.95
CA THR A 257 7.33 -5.79 -1.66
C THR A 257 6.11 -6.61 -2.08
N GLY A 258 6.18 -7.93 -1.85
CA GLY A 258 5.11 -8.90 -2.03
C GLY A 258 5.43 -10.17 -1.25
N ALA A 259 5.02 -11.33 -1.77
CA ALA A 259 5.26 -12.65 -1.17
C ALA A 259 5.04 -12.68 0.37
N PHE A 260 3.92 -12.12 0.83
CA PHE A 260 3.74 -11.76 2.23
C PHE A 260 3.61 -12.96 3.19
N LEU A 261 3.29 -14.14 2.65
CA LEU A 261 3.18 -15.38 3.42
C LEU A 261 4.52 -16.13 3.53
N LEU A 262 5.61 -15.60 2.95
CA LEU A 262 6.94 -16.16 3.15
C LEU A 262 7.32 -16.24 4.63
N ASN A 263 8.15 -17.23 4.93
CA ASN A 263 8.77 -17.39 6.23
C ASN A 263 9.38 -16.04 6.69
N PRO A 264 9.07 -15.56 7.92
CA PRO A 264 9.59 -14.28 8.41
C PRO A 264 11.11 -14.15 8.37
N GLN A 265 11.87 -15.25 8.39
CA GLN A 265 13.34 -15.19 8.26
C GLN A 265 13.77 -14.81 6.85
N VAL A 266 13.12 -15.35 5.81
CA VAL A 266 13.34 -14.96 4.41
C VAL A 266 12.91 -13.51 4.21
N ARG A 267 11.77 -13.08 4.77
CA ARG A 267 11.32 -11.68 4.65
C ARG A 267 12.21 -10.65 5.35
N LYS A 268 12.99 -11.06 6.37
CA LYS A 268 13.98 -10.18 7.03
C LYS A 268 15.24 -9.98 6.19
N GLN A 269 15.46 -10.82 5.18
CA GLN A 269 16.56 -10.72 4.21
C GLN A 269 15.95 -10.75 2.81
N PRO A 270 15.43 -9.61 2.33
CA PRO A 270 14.70 -9.55 1.08
C PRO A 270 15.46 -10.21 -0.06
N VAL A 271 14.81 -11.15 -0.75
CA VAL A 271 15.33 -11.80 -1.94
C VAL A 271 15.02 -10.90 -3.13
N PHE A 272 16.04 -10.58 -3.92
CA PHE A 272 15.88 -9.81 -5.15
C PHE A 272 15.41 -10.71 -6.29
N ILE A 273 14.60 -10.17 -7.18
CA ILE A 273 13.95 -10.89 -8.26
C ILE A 273 14.15 -10.07 -9.52
N ASP A 274 14.80 -10.66 -10.52
CA ASP A 274 14.94 -10.10 -11.86
C ASP A 274 14.28 -11.05 -12.87
N VAL A 275 13.45 -10.49 -13.74
CA VAL A 275 12.73 -11.18 -14.80
C VAL A 275 13.29 -10.73 -16.14
N GLU A 276 14.30 -11.44 -16.62
CA GLU A 276 14.89 -11.19 -17.91
C GLU A 276 14.26 -12.05 -19.02
N LYS A 277 13.84 -11.42 -20.13
CA LYS A 277 13.40 -12.10 -21.36
C LYS A 277 12.32 -13.17 -21.12
N GLY A 278 11.45 -12.94 -20.13
CA GLY A 278 10.36 -13.87 -19.78
C GLY A 278 10.79 -15.08 -18.94
N ASN A 279 12.03 -15.12 -18.43
CA ASN A 279 12.44 -16.08 -17.43
C ASN A 279 11.91 -15.66 -16.06
N TYR A 280 11.01 -16.47 -15.50
CA TYR A 280 10.37 -16.21 -14.21
C TYR A 280 10.95 -17.07 -13.08
N ALA A 281 12.04 -17.82 -13.30
CA ALA A 281 12.60 -18.75 -12.32
C ALA A 281 12.90 -18.07 -10.96
N GLN A 282 13.54 -16.90 -10.99
CA GLN A 282 13.82 -16.11 -9.78
C GLN A 282 12.56 -15.67 -9.04
N HIS A 283 11.46 -15.43 -9.76
CA HIS A 283 10.18 -15.07 -9.14
C HIS A 283 9.49 -16.29 -8.54
N CYS A 284 9.41 -17.39 -9.31
CA CYS A 284 8.70 -18.59 -8.90
C CYS A 284 9.35 -19.29 -7.70
N VAL A 285 10.69 -19.38 -7.67
CA VAL A 285 11.44 -20.07 -6.60
C VAL A 285 11.34 -19.40 -5.23
N VAL A 286 10.83 -18.16 -5.18
CA VAL A 286 10.55 -17.44 -3.93
C VAL A 286 9.57 -18.24 -3.09
N CYS A 287 8.51 -18.75 -3.73
CA CYS A 287 7.47 -19.53 -3.07
C CYS A 287 7.58 -21.04 -3.34
N HIS A 288 8.18 -21.44 -4.46
CA HIS A 288 8.31 -22.84 -4.86
C HIS A 288 9.66 -23.45 -4.47
N GLU A 289 9.60 -24.68 -3.98
CA GLU A 289 10.77 -25.49 -3.64
C GLU A 289 10.39 -26.97 -3.76
N SER A 290 10.85 -27.62 -4.83
CA SER A 290 10.55 -29.01 -5.15
C SER A 290 10.90 -29.95 -4.00
N GLU A 291 9.97 -30.83 -3.64
CA GLU A 291 10.21 -31.84 -2.59
C GLU A 291 11.19 -32.94 -3.05
N PHE A 292 11.27 -33.14 -4.36
CA PHE A 292 12.12 -34.14 -4.99
C PHE A 292 13.21 -33.45 -5.79
N GLN A 293 14.44 -33.95 -5.69
CA GLN A 293 15.53 -33.54 -6.56
C GLN A 293 15.29 -34.07 -7.98
N VAL A 294 15.01 -33.16 -8.90
CA VAL A 294 14.72 -33.43 -10.30
C VAL A 294 15.35 -32.36 -11.19
N GLU A 295 15.94 -32.77 -12.31
CA GLU A 295 16.49 -31.83 -13.31
C GLU A 295 17.41 -30.77 -12.68
N GLU A 296 17.06 -29.48 -12.78
CA GLU A 296 17.83 -28.33 -12.31
C GLU A 296 17.45 -27.92 -10.86
N THR A 297 16.79 -28.79 -10.08
CA THR A 297 16.30 -28.45 -8.71
C THR A 297 17.37 -27.90 -7.78
N ASP A 298 18.60 -28.41 -7.87
CA ASP A 298 19.72 -27.96 -7.02
C ASP A 298 20.45 -26.73 -7.59
N GLU A 299 20.08 -26.27 -8.79
CA GLU A 299 20.70 -25.10 -9.42
C GLU A 299 20.15 -23.80 -8.84
N ASP A 300 21.03 -22.83 -8.60
CA ASP A 300 20.66 -21.48 -8.18
C ASP A 300 20.00 -20.74 -9.34
N THR A 301 18.82 -20.18 -9.09
CA THR A 301 18.08 -19.38 -10.08
C THR A 301 18.72 -18.01 -10.36
N GLY A 302 19.75 -17.63 -9.61
CA GLY A 302 20.49 -16.38 -9.71
C GLY A 302 20.19 -15.39 -8.59
N ASN A 303 19.28 -15.72 -7.67
CA ASN A 303 18.96 -14.92 -6.49
C ASN A 303 19.31 -15.62 -5.17
N GLY A 304 20.09 -16.70 -5.21
CA GLY A 304 20.49 -17.48 -4.04
C GLY A 304 19.46 -18.51 -3.60
N LEU A 305 18.38 -18.69 -4.36
CA LEU A 305 17.38 -19.72 -4.14
C LEU A 305 17.42 -20.77 -5.26
N SER A 306 17.20 -22.02 -4.87
CA SER A 306 17.01 -23.18 -5.73
C SER A 306 15.69 -23.88 -5.38
N GLY A 307 15.30 -24.89 -6.16
CA GLY A 307 14.09 -25.67 -5.92
C GLY A 307 13.10 -25.71 -7.10
N VAL A 308 13.40 -25.07 -8.23
CA VAL A 308 12.62 -25.21 -9.47
C VAL A 308 13.29 -26.20 -10.40
N HIS A 309 12.50 -26.92 -11.19
CA HIS A 309 13.04 -27.96 -12.09
C HIS A 309 13.63 -27.39 -13.39
N GLN A 310 13.44 -26.09 -13.65
CA GLN A 310 13.99 -25.38 -14.80
C GLN A 310 14.38 -23.94 -14.39
N VAL A 311 15.67 -23.63 -14.43
CA VAL A 311 16.26 -22.32 -14.15
C VAL A 311 16.35 -21.48 -15.43
N GLY A 312 16.59 -22.11 -16.58
CA GLY A 312 16.75 -21.45 -17.88
C GLY A 312 15.50 -21.48 -18.77
N GLY A 313 14.45 -20.73 -18.45
CA GLY A 313 13.26 -20.62 -19.32
C GLY A 313 12.04 -19.98 -18.67
N SER A 314 10.94 -19.89 -19.43
CA SER A 314 9.69 -19.38 -18.88
C SER A 314 8.92 -20.50 -18.20
N CYS A 315 8.74 -20.39 -16.88
CA CYS A 315 7.85 -21.28 -16.15
C CYS A 315 6.43 -21.27 -16.77
N LEU A 316 6.03 -20.15 -17.37
CA LEU A 316 4.69 -19.93 -17.96
C LEU A 316 4.42 -20.72 -19.23
N ASP A 317 5.44 -21.27 -19.89
CA ASP A 317 5.26 -22.12 -21.07
C ASP A 317 4.52 -23.42 -20.72
N CYS A 318 4.72 -23.86 -19.47
CA CYS A 318 4.04 -24.99 -18.89
C CYS A 318 3.06 -24.47 -17.81
N HIS A 319 3.58 -23.85 -16.77
CA HIS A 319 2.81 -23.53 -15.57
C HIS A 319 2.02 -22.23 -15.72
N VAL A 320 0.69 -22.35 -15.77
CA VAL A 320 -0.19 -21.20 -15.55
C VAL A 320 -0.83 -21.37 -14.18
N HIS A 321 -0.57 -20.42 -13.28
CA HIS A 321 -1.21 -20.39 -11.96
C HIS A 321 -2.73 -20.48 -12.11
N GLY A 322 -3.31 -21.48 -11.45
CA GLY A 322 -4.75 -21.72 -11.44
C GLY A 322 -5.31 -22.74 -12.42
N MET A 323 -4.50 -23.28 -13.33
CA MET A 323 -4.93 -24.45 -14.10
C MET A 323 -5.14 -25.64 -13.13
N ALA A 324 -6.32 -26.28 -13.20
CA ALA A 324 -6.47 -27.60 -12.58
C ALA A 324 -5.60 -28.52 -13.41
N VAL A 325 -4.38 -28.76 -12.93
CA VAL A 325 -3.54 -29.83 -13.42
C VAL A 325 -3.05 -29.57 -14.85
N GLN A 326 -1.76 -29.21 -14.99
CA GLN A 326 -1.07 -29.68 -16.19
C GLN A 326 -0.91 -31.18 -16.09
N THR A 327 -1.57 -31.91 -16.98
CA THR A 327 -1.27 -33.31 -17.24
C THR A 327 0.01 -33.37 -18.08
N GLY A 328 1.09 -33.92 -17.51
CA GLY A 328 2.38 -34.15 -18.17
C GLY A 328 3.33 -32.95 -18.05
N LEU A 329 4.62 -33.12 -17.76
CA LEU A 329 5.47 -34.30 -17.91
C LEU A 329 5.36 -35.34 -16.79
#